data_AF-A0A8D8CLX0-F1
#
_entry.id   AF-A0A8D8CLX0-F1
#
_cell.length_a   1.000
_cell.length_b   1.000
_cell.length_c   1.000
_cell.angle_alpha   90.00
_cell.angle_beta   90.00
_cell.angle_gamma   90.00
#
_symmetry.space_group_name_H-M   'P 1'
#
loop_
_entity.id
_entity.type
_entity.pdbx_description
1 polymer ?
#
loop_
_entity_poly.entity_id
_entity_poly.type
_entity_poly.pdbx_seq_one_letter_code
_entity_poly.pdbx_strand_id
1 'polypeptide(L)'
;INFLKQGYQNQLKCKLDNGSFSIFPGASDNRAEGSIFLTAFIAKSLKIAAKHITVDGQIVADAFRWLASQQRSDGKFIDEKNIYMGEMQGGIRKTSFALTAYVLAAFLETEDIGRQYPSVVNKSIEYLKSNFDNINHPYDLAVTSYAMSMSKDSKGPEFLKKLIDNSTFDKSNTYRYWNHETLGVEIASYALLAKLNDRRQFIDSTSIMRWLNSQRSSTGGFVGTQETFVALKALAKFAVEANPNRNEYGVQVRGGDPNKILKSFRVQRDKINVIKFDIESSERSVFVEVSGVGTG
;
A
#
# COMPACT_ATOMS: atom_id res chain seq x y z
N ILE A 1 6.67 -18.82 6.92
CA ILE A 1 7.00 -19.53 5.65
C ILE A 1 5.88 -20.49 5.24
N ASN A 2 5.38 -21.38 6.12
CA ASN A 2 4.33 -22.35 5.74
C ASN A 2 3.02 -21.69 5.24
N PHE A 3 2.52 -20.65 5.91
CA PHE A 3 1.35 -19.90 5.44
C PHE A 3 1.55 -19.27 4.04
N LEU A 4 2.76 -18.82 3.72
CA LEU A 4 3.06 -18.23 2.42
C LEU A 4 3.05 -19.29 1.30
N LYS A 5 3.58 -20.50 1.57
CA LYS A 5 3.51 -21.64 0.63
C LYS A 5 2.06 -22.08 0.41
N GLN A 6 1.26 -22.16 1.46
CA GLN A 6 -0.15 -22.53 1.36
C GLN A 6 -0.97 -21.46 0.61
N GLY A 7 -0.71 -20.18 0.88
CA GLY A 7 -1.31 -19.06 0.16
C GLY A 7 -1.00 -19.10 -1.33
N TYR A 8 0.26 -19.38 -1.71
CA TYR A 8 0.66 -19.58 -3.11
C TYR A 8 -0.17 -20.68 -3.78
N GLN A 9 -0.22 -21.88 -3.18
CA GLN A 9 -0.98 -23.01 -3.73
C GLN A 9 -2.49 -22.71 -3.85
N ASN A 10 -3.05 -21.98 -2.88
CA ASN A 10 -4.44 -21.56 -2.97
C ASN A 10 -4.69 -20.55 -4.09
N GLN A 11 -3.76 -19.62 -4.32
CA GLN A 11 -3.89 -18.62 -5.37
C GLN A 11 -3.84 -19.22 -6.78
N LEU A 12 -3.08 -20.31 -6.97
CA LEU A 12 -2.99 -21.01 -8.26
C LEU A 12 -4.32 -21.62 -8.71
N LYS A 13 -5.25 -21.88 -7.78
CA LYS A 13 -6.59 -22.41 -8.12
C LYS A 13 -7.42 -21.43 -8.95
N CYS A 14 -7.07 -20.14 -8.93
CA CYS A 14 -7.72 -19.07 -9.68
C CYS A 14 -6.96 -18.67 -10.95
N LYS A 15 -5.88 -19.37 -11.31
CA LYS A 15 -5.12 -19.11 -12.54
C LYS A 15 -5.87 -19.67 -13.76
N LEU A 16 -5.92 -18.88 -14.83
CA LEU A 16 -6.47 -19.27 -16.13
C LEU A 16 -5.37 -19.74 -17.09
N ASP A 17 -5.78 -20.41 -18.16
CA ASP A 17 -4.86 -20.94 -19.19
C ASP A 17 -4.14 -19.83 -19.96
N ASN A 18 -4.79 -18.67 -20.13
CA ASN A 18 -4.19 -17.50 -20.76
C ASN A 18 -3.20 -16.73 -19.85
N GLY A 19 -2.92 -17.22 -18.64
CA GLY A 19 -1.98 -16.63 -17.69
C GLY A 19 -2.58 -15.60 -16.73
N SER A 20 -3.83 -15.19 -16.93
CA SER A 20 -4.54 -14.27 -16.03
C SER A 20 -5.13 -14.96 -14.81
N PHE A 21 -5.66 -14.16 -13.87
CA PHE A 21 -6.34 -14.65 -12.67
C PHE A 21 -7.79 -14.17 -12.60
N SER A 22 -8.67 -15.06 -12.17
CA SER A 22 -10.10 -14.80 -11.92
C SER A 22 -10.41 -14.75 -10.42
N ILE A 23 -11.64 -14.36 -10.06
CA ILE A 23 -12.12 -14.40 -8.67
C ILE A 23 -12.34 -15.84 -8.20
N PHE A 24 -12.95 -16.67 -9.05
CA PHE A 24 -13.47 -17.97 -8.68
C PHE A 24 -12.53 -19.11 -9.11
N PRO A 25 -12.20 -20.05 -8.19
CA PRO A 25 -11.48 -21.27 -8.53
C PRO A 25 -12.21 -22.13 -9.56
N GLY A 26 -11.47 -22.95 -10.34
CA GLY A 26 -12.07 -23.93 -11.27
C GLY A 26 -12.54 -23.34 -12.60
N ALA A 27 -11.99 -22.18 -12.94
CA ALA A 27 -12.28 -21.38 -14.12
C ALA A 27 -11.68 -21.92 -15.44
N SER A 28 -11.46 -23.23 -15.55
CA SER A 28 -11.09 -23.91 -16.79
C SER A 28 -12.26 -24.06 -17.77
N ASP A 29 -13.49 -23.74 -17.34
CA ASP A 29 -14.63 -23.60 -18.24
C ASP A 29 -14.60 -22.22 -18.90
N ASN A 30 -14.88 -22.15 -20.20
CA ASN A 30 -14.97 -20.97 -21.09
C ASN A 30 -15.87 -19.79 -20.62
N ARG A 31 -16.26 -19.74 -19.34
CA ARG A 31 -17.10 -18.71 -18.71
C ARG A 31 -16.33 -17.77 -17.79
N ALA A 32 -15.13 -18.13 -17.35
CA ALA A 32 -14.38 -17.32 -16.43
C ALA A 32 -13.45 -16.35 -17.16
N GLU A 33 -13.52 -15.08 -16.77
CA GLU A 33 -12.74 -14.03 -17.38
C GLU A 33 -11.66 -13.53 -16.41
N GLY A 34 -10.48 -13.23 -16.96
CA GLY A 34 -9.37 -12.69 -16.18
C GLY A 34 -9.65 -11.24 -15.77
N SER A 35 -9.28 -10.87 -14.55
CA SER A 35 -9.32 -9.47 -14.10
C SER A 35 -7.95 -8.84 -14.19
N ILE A 36 -7.89 -7.64 -14.77
CA ILE A 36 -6.67 -6.84 -14.88
C ILE A 36 -6.13 -6.53 -13.48
N PHE A 37 -7.00 -6.07 -12.59
CA PHE A 37 -6.62 -5.76 -11.23
C PHE A 37 -6.09 -6.99 -10.48
N LEU A 38 -6.83 -8.11 -10.49
CA LEU A 38 -6.40 -9.30 -9.75
C LEU A 38 -5.09 -9.83 -10.30
N THR A 39 -4.97 -9.90 -11.62
CA THR A 39 -3.76 -10.40 -12.27
C THR A 39 -2.55 -9.54 -11.88
N ALA A 40 -2.68 -8.21 -11.88
CA ALA A 40 -1.62 -7.30 -11.43
C ALA A 40 -1.30 -7.45 -9.94
N PHE A 41 -2.32 -7.53 -9.08
CA PHE A 41 -2.15 -7.69 -7.63
C PHE A 41 -1.44 -9.01 -7.28
N ILE A 42 -1.86 -10.12 -7.91
CA ILE A 42 -1.32 -11.45 -7.68
C ILE A 42 0.10 -11.54 -8.25
N ALA A 43 0.35 -11.11 -9.48
CA ALA A 43 1.68 -11.19 -10.10
C ALA A 43 2.73 -10.44 -9.26
N LYS A 44 2.40 -9.23 -8.80
CA LYS A 44 3.24 -8.45 -7.88
C LYS A 44 3.45 -9.17 -6.54
N SER A 45 2.39 -9.72 -5.96
CA SER A 45 2.46 -10.44 -4.68
C SER A 45 3.33 -11.70 -4.76
N LEU A 46 3.22 -12.44 -5.88
CA LEU A 46 4.04 -13.62 -6.16
C LEU A 46 5.51 -13.27 -6.34
N LYS A 47 5.82 -12.15 -7.01
CA LYS A 47 7.20 -11.66 -7.11
C LYS A 47 7.80 -11.32 -5.74
N ILE A 48 7.03 -10.70 -4.85
CA ILE A 48 7.46 -10.43 -3.48
C ILE A 48 7.67 -11.77 -2.73
N ALA A 49 6.73 -12.71 -2.86
CA ALA A 49 6.82 -14.02 -2.22
C ALA A 49 8.03 -14.84 -2.68
N ALA A 50 8.46 -14.68 -3.94
CA ALA A 50 9.63 -15.36 -4.51
C ALA A 50 10.96 -15.06 -3.76
N LYS A 51 11.00 -14.00 -2.94
CA LYS A 51 12.14 -13.71 -2.05
C LYS A 51 12.21 -14.65 -0.83
N HIS A 52 11.15 -15.38 -0.53
CA HIS A 52 11.00 -16.15 0.71
C HIS A 52 10.57 -17.61 0.48
N ILE A 53 9.96 -17.91 -0.67
CA ILE A 53 9.55 -19.26 -1.08
C ILE A 53 9.86 -19.47 -2.56
N THR A 54 9.95 -20.73 -2.99
CA THR A 54 10.00 -21.07 -4.41
C THR A 54 8.66 -20.73 -5.06
N VAL A 55 8.70 -19.86 -6.06
CA VAL A 55 7.56 -19.49 -6.92
C VAL A 55 7.99 -19.78 -8.35
N ASP A 56 7.11 -20.41 -9.12
CA ASP A 56 7.34 -20.60 -10.55
C ASP A 56 7.37 -19.25 -11.28
N GLY A 57 8.55 -18.90 -11.82
CA GLY A 57 8.76 -17.65 -12.54
C GLY A 57 7.92 -17.54 -13.82
N GLN A 58 7.57 -18.67 -14.44
CA GLN A 58 6.74 -18.68 -15.64
C GLN A 58 5.33 -18.16 -15.35
N ILE A 59 4.76 -18.51 -14.19
CA ILE A 59 3.43 -18.03 -13.78
C ILE A 59 3.41 -16.51 -13.66
N VAL A 60 4.48 -15.92 -13.12
CA VAL A 60 4.62 -14.47 -13.01
C VAL A 60 4.80 -13.84 -14.39
N ALA A 61 5.66 -14.43 -15.24
CA ALA A 61 5.91 -13.95 -16.59
C ALA A 61 4.65 -13.99 -17.48
N ASP A 62 3.87 -15.06 -17.41
CA ASP A 62 2.61 -15.23 -18.15
C ASP A 62 1.57 -14.20 -17.73
N ALA A 63 1.44 -13.94 -16.43
CA ALA A 63 0.53 -12.91 -15.91
C ALA A 63 0.89 -11.51 -16.43
N PHE A 64 2.17 -11.14 -16.44
CA PHE A 64 2.61 -9.85 -16.97
C PHE A 64 2.50 -9.77 -18.51
N ARG A 65 2.73 -10.88 -19.23
CA ARG A 65 2.50 -10.96 -20.67
C ARG A 65 1.03 -10.73 -21.01
N TRP A 66 0.12 -11.37 -20.27
CA TRP A 66 -1.31 -11.17 -20.44
C TRP A 66 -1.72 -9.74 -20.10
N LEU A 67 -1.20 -9.15 -19.01
CA LEU A 67 -1.46 -7.75 -18.67
C LEU A 67 -1.01 -6.83 -19.80
N ALA A 68 0.20 -7.02 -20.35
CA ALA A 68 0.69 -6.22 -21.46
C ALA A 68 -0.24 -6.26 -22.68
N SER A 69 -0.88 -7.41 -22.96
CA SER A 69 -1.83 -7.52 -24.07
C SER A 69 -3.20 -6.87 -23.80
N GLN A 70 -3.51 -6.49 -22.56
CA GLN A 70 -4.77 -5.80 -22.22
C GLN A 70 -4.67 -4.27 -22.38
N GLN A 71 -3.48 -3.71 -22.60
CA GLN A 71 -3.31 -2.26 -22.74
C GLN A 71 -3.94 -1.76 -24.03
N ARG A 72 -4.76 -0.71 -23.95
CA ARG A 72 -5.31 -0.04 -25.14
C ARG A 72 -4.24 0.78 -25.86
N SER A 73 -4.52 1.16 -27.11
CA SER A 73 -3.62 1.98 -27.93
C SER A 73 -3.28 3.32 -27.30
N ASP A 74 -4.21 3.91 -26.54
CA ASP A 74 -4.04 5.15 -25.78
C ASP A 74 -3.34 4.97 -24.43
N GLY A 75 -2.88 3.75 -24.10
CA GLY A 75 -2.07 3.45 -22.92
C GLY A 75 -2.85 3.10 -21.65
N LYS A 76 -4.18 3.20 -21.69
CA LYS A 76 -5.03 2.90 -20.54
C LYS A 76 -5.38 1.42 -20.40
N PHE A 77 -5.73 1.04 -19.18
CA PHE A 77 -6.31 -0.24 -18.82
C PHE A 77 -7.76 -0.05 -18.38
N ILE A 78 -8.64 -0.95 -18.83
CA ILE A 78 -10.06 -0.96 -18.49
C ILE A 78 -10.49 -2.40 -18.24
N ASP A 79 -11.16 -2.64 -17.11
CA ASP A 79 -11.69 -3.95 -16.72
C ASP A 79 -13.23 -3.95 -16.84
N GLU A 80 -13.72 -3.89 -18.08
CA GLU A 80 -15.14 -3.72 -18.42
C GLU A 80 -16.04 -4.86 -17.92
N LYS A 81 -15.47 -6.05 -17.73
CA LYS A 81 -16.24 -7.28 -17.50
C LYS A 81 -16.20 -7.81 -16.08
N ASN A 82 -15.30 -7.32 -15.24
CA ASN A 82 -15.16 -7.77 -13.85
C ASN A 82 -15.78 -6.77 -12.86
N ILE A 83 -17.10 -6.56 -12.94
CA ILE A 83 -17.84 -5.57 -12.14
C ILE A 83 -18.17 -6.07 -10.71
N TYR A 84 -17.71 -7.26 -10.29
CA TYR A 84 -18.16 -7.91 -9.04
C TYR A 84 -17.22 -7.82 -7.81
N MET A 85 -16.11 -7.08 -7.85
CA MET A 85 -15.06 -7.04 -6.81
C MET A 85 -14.99 -5.73 -5.98
N GLY A 86 -16.12 -5.16 -5.58
CA GLY A 86 -16.15 -3.88 -4.85
C GLY A 86 -15.24 -3.85 -3.61
N GLU A 87 -15.25 -4.92 -2.81
CA GLU A 87 -14.50 -5.00 -1.54
C GLU A 87 -12.99 -5.30 -1.73
N MET A 88 -12.62 -6.07 -2.77
CA MET A 88 -11.22 -6.43 -3.05
C MET A 88 -10.47 -5.38 -3.87
N GLN A 89 -11.17 -4.57 -4.65
CA GLN A 89 -10.56 -3.55 -5.53
C GLN A 89 -10.48 -2.16 -4.91
N GLY A 90 -11.15 -1.91 -3.78
CA GLY A 90 -11.18 -0.59 -3.15
C GLY A 90 -11.61 0.51 -4.14
N GLY A 91 -10.91 1.64 -4.12
CA GLY A 91 -11.19 2.78 -5.01
C GLY A 91 -10.78 2.61 -6.47
N ILE A 92 -10.06 1.53 -6.82
CA ILE A 92 -9.45 1.31 -8.15
C ILE A 92 -10.50 1.25 -9.27
N ARG A 93 -11.75 0.94 -8.90
CA ARG A 93 -12.90 0.79 -9.80
C ARG A 93 -13.43 2.06 -10.43
N LYS A 94 -13.19 3.23 -9.84
CA LYS A 94 -13.95 4.43 -10.24
C LYS A 94 -13.55 4.94 -11.61
N THR A 95 -12.29 4.76 -12.03
CA THR A 95 -11.79 5.31 -13.29
C THR A 95 -10.71 4.45 -13.94
N SER A 96 -10.53 4.61 -15.25
CA SER A 96 -9.39 4.05 -15.98
C SER A 96 -8.04 4.60 -15.49
N PHE A 97 -8.02 5.75 -14.80
CA PHE A 97 -6.80 6.35 -14.26
C PHE A 97 -6.21 5.52 -13.13
N ALA A 98 -7.01 5.18 -12.11
CA ALA A 98 -6.54 4.38 -10.98
C ALA A 98 -6.08 2.99 -11.42
N LEU A 99 -6.85 2.31 -12.29
CA LEU A 99 -6.46 1.00 -12.81
C LEU A 99 -5.16 1.07 -13.62
N THR A 100 -5.02 2.08 -14.49
CA THR A 100 -3.80 2.27 -15.28
C THR A 100 -2.58 2.54 -14.40
N ALA A 101 -2.72 3.44 -13.42
CA ALA A 101 -1.66 3.72 -12.46
C ALA A 101 -1.31 2.49 -11.60
N TYR A 102 -2.30 1.68 -11.23
CA TYR A 102 -2.08 0.45 -10.48
C TYR A 102 -1.30 -0.59 -11.27
N VAL A 103 -1.66 -0.82 -12.54
CA VAL A 103 -0.92 -1.73 -13.43
C VAL A 103 0.49 -1.21 -13.68
N LEU A 104 0.65 0.09 -13.96
CA LEU A 104 1.97 0.72 -14.08
C LEU A 104 2.82 0.50 -12.82
N ALA A 105 2.25 0.67 -11.63
CA ALA A 105 2.91 0.40 -10.37
C ALA A 105 3.34 -1.07 -10.24
N ALA A 106 2.54 -2.04 -10.70
CA ALA A 106 2.91 -3.45 -10.67
C ALA A 106 4.13 -3.76 -11.56
N PHE A 107 4.20 -3.16 -12.77
CA PHE A 107 5.37 -3.28 -13.65
C PHE A 107 6.61 -2.60 -13.05
N LEU A 108 6.47 -1.43 -12.43
CA LEU A 108 7.59 -0.68 -11.85
C LEU A 108 8.13 -1.30 -10.56
N GLU A 109 7.26 -1.93 -9.74
CA GLU A 109 7.68 -2.67 -8.55
C GLU A 109 8.43 -3.97 -8.88
N THR A 110 8.29 -4.44 -10.12
CA THR A 110 8.91 -5.66 -10.63
C THR A 110 9.96 -5.29 -11.67
N GLU A 111 11.07 -4.69 -11.23
CA GLU A 111 12.04 -4.00 -12.11
C GLU A 111 12.52 -4.83 -13.31
N ASP A 112 12.78 -6.12 -13.13
CA ASP A 112 13.18 -7.04 -14.21
C ASP A 112 12.10 -7.24 -15.27
N ILE A 113 10.82 -7.25 -14.86
CA ILE A 113 9.68 -7.31 -15.78
C ILE A 113 9.43 -5.93 -16.41
N GLY A 114 9.46 -4.85 -15.62
CA GLY A 114 9.25 -3.49 -16.13
C GLY A 114 10.20 -3.14 -17.28
N ARG A 115 11.47 -3.57 -17.19
CA ARG A 115 12.48 -3.40 -18.26
C ARG A 115 12.19 -4.21 -19.52
N GLN A 116 11.45 -5.31 -19.44
CA GLN A 116 11.04 -6.12 -20.59
C GLN A 116 9.84 -5.52 -21.34
N TYR A 117 9.06 -4.67 -20.69
CA TYR A 117 7.86 -4.04 -21.25
C TYR A 117 7.93 -2.51 -21.27
N PRO A 118 8.99 -1.89 -21.84
CA PRO A 118 9.16 -0.44 -21.83
C PRO A 118 8.03 0.29 -22.56
N SER A 119 7.46 -0.32 -23.61
CA SER A 119 6.30 0.26 -24.31
C SER A 119 5.07 0.34 -23.41
N VAL A 120 4.82 -0.64 -22.54
CA VAL A 120 3.66 -0.63 -21.64
C VAL A 120 3.82 0.47 -20.62
N VAL A 121 5.01 0.53 -20.00
CA VAL A 121 5.39 1.54 -19.01
C VAL A 121 5.25 2.94 -19.58
N ASN A 122 5.88 3.22 -20.74
CA ASN A 122 5.87 4.55 -21.34
C ASN A 122 4.46 4.98 -21.76
N LYS A 123 3.67 4.10 -22.38
CA LYS A 123 2.29 4.43 -22.76
C LYS A 123 1.40 4.74 -21.56
N SER A 124 1.56 4.01 -20.45
CA SER A 124 0.82 4.30 -19.21
C SER A 124 1.23 5.62 -18.58
N ILE A 125 2.53 5.94 -18.58
CA ILE A 125 3.04 7.24 -18.09
C ILE A 125 2.46 8.38 -18.94
N GLU A 126 2.53 8.28 -20.26
CA GLU A 126 1.98 9.30 -21.17
C GLU A 126 0.47 9.44 -21.03
N TYR A 127 -0.28 8.34 -20.95
CA TYR A 127 -1.73 8.39 -20.70
C TYR A 127 -2.08 9.19 -19.44
N LEU A 128 -1.38 8.91 -18.32
CA LEU A 128 -1.61 9.60 -17.06
C LEU A 128 -1.23 11.09 -17.16
N LYS A 129 -0.08 11.42 -17.76
CA LYS A 129 0.39 12.79 -17.97
C LYS A 129 -0.56 13.62 -18.83
N SER A 130 -1.00 13.08 -19.97
CA SER A 130 -1.93 13.76 -20.87
C SER A 130 -3.31 14.00 -20.22
N ASN A 131 -3.63 13.30 -19.13
CA ASN A 131 -4.87 13.45 -18.39
C ASN A 131 -4.69 14.12 -17.02
N PHE A 132 -3.53 14.76 -16.76
CA PHE A 132 -3.22 15.40 -15.48
C PHE A 132 -4.36 16.30 -14.96
N ASP A 133 -4.93 17.14 -15.83
CA ASP A 133 -6.01 18.07 -15.46
C ASP A 133 -7.34 17.36 -15.19
N ASN A 134 -7.57 16.21 -15.83
CA ASN A 134 -8.79 15.40 -15.68
C ASN A 134 -8.77 14.52 -14.43
N ILE A 135 -7.59 14.18 -13.90
CA ILE A 135 -7.43 13.36 -12.70
C ILE A 135 -7.62 14.24 -11.47
N ASN A 136 -8.85 14.27 -10.94
CA ASN A 136 -9.24 15.12 -9.80
C ASN A 136 -9.66 14.32 -8.56
N HIS A 137 -10.11 13.08 -8.73
CA HIS A 137 -10.53 12.25 -7.59
C HIS A 137 -9.30 11.91 -6.71
N PRO A 138 -9.35 12.13 -5.37
CA PRO A 138 -8.19 11.90 -4.49
C PRO A 138 -7.60 10.50 -4.58
N TYR A 139 -8.45 9.48 -4.75
CA TYR A 139 -7.98 8.11 -4.96
C TYR A 139 -7.11 7.95 -6.22
N ASP A 140 -7.58 8.45 -7.36
CA ASP A 140 -6.85 8.35 -8.63
C ASP A 140 -5.54 9.12 -8.55
N LEU A 141 -5.56 10.30 -7.93
CA LEU A 141 -4.37 11.10 -7.64
C LEU A 141 -3.37 10.33 -6.78
N ALA A 142 -3.84 9.58 -5.77
CA ALA A 142 -2.97 8.83 -4.87
C ALA A 142 -2.25 7.68 -5.57
N VAL A 143 -3.00 6.82 -6.28
CA VAL A 143 -2.41 5.69 -7.02
C VAL A 143 -1.49 6.21 -8.13
N THR A 144 -1.89 7.28 -8.84
CA THR A 144 -1.08 7.93 -9.88
C THR A 144 0.20 8.51 -9.29
N SER A 145 0.12 9.25 -8.18
CA SER A 145 1.30 9.81 -7.50
C SER A 145 2.27 8.71 -7.10
N TYR A 146 1.76 7.59 -6.59
CA TYR A 146 2.59 6.44 -6.23
C TYR A 146 3.29 5.84 -7.46
N ALA A 147 2.56 5.57 -8.54
CA ALA A 147 3.15 5.03 -9.77
C ALA A 147 4.21 5.99 -10.37
N MET A 148 3.89 7.28 -10.46
CA MET A 148 4.79 8.31 -11.00
C MET A 148 6.03 8.53 -10.13
N SER A 149 5.92 8.39 -8.81
CA SER A 149 7.08 8.46 -7.91
C SER A 149 8.10 7.35 -8.19
N MET A 150 7.65 6.19 -8.67
CA MET A 150 8.52 5.06 -9.01
C MET A 150 9.11 5.17 -10.42
N SER A 151 8.37 5.75 -11.37
CA SER A 151 8.90 6.00 -12.72
C SER A 151 9.96 7.09 -12.75
N LYS A 152 10.04 7.91 -11.69
CA LYS A 152 10.90 9.09 -11.58
C LYS A 152 10.61 10.15 -12.65
N ASP A 153 9.43 10.10 -13.26
CA ASP A 153 8.99 11.10 -14.23
C ASP A 153 8.86 12.49 -13.58
N SER A 154 9.18 13.54 -14.33
CA SER A 154 9.20 14.92 -13.84
C SER A 154 7.83 15.46 -13.45
N LYS A 155 6.74 14.86 -13.92
CA LYS A 155 5.35 15.22 -13.57
C LYS A 155 4.92 14.62 -12.22
N GLY A 156 5.65 13.63 -11.68
CA GLY A 156 5.32 12.98 -10.42
C GLY A 156 5.09 13.94 -9.23
N PRO A 157 5.96 14.95 -9.02
CA PRO A 157 5.72 15.98 -8.01
C PRO A 157 4.44 16.80 -8.17
N GLU A 158 4.01 17.07 -9.40
CA GLU A 158 2.77 17.81 -9.63
C GLU A 158 1.54 17.00 -9.23
N PHE A 159 1.54 15.69 -9.52
CA PHE A 159 0.47 14.79 -9.07
C PHE A 159 0.37 14.72 -7.55
N LEU A 160 1.52 14.55 -6.88
CA LEU A 160 1.54 14.49 -5.41
C LEU A 160 1.11 15.83 -4.79
N LYS A 161 1.54 16.96 -5.37
CA LYS A 161 1.08 18.28 -4.91
C LYS A 161 -0.44 18.39 -5.00
N LYS A 162 -1.03 18.03 -6.15
CA LYS A 162 -2.48 18.06 -6.36
C LYS A 162 -3.22 17.16 -5.34
N LEU A 163 -2.66 15.99 -5.02
CA LEU A 163 -3.18 15.11 -3.97
C LEU A 163 -3.15 15.76 -2.58
N ILE A 164 -2.04 16.42 -2.22
CA ILE A 164 -1.85 17.05 -0.90
C ILE A 164 -2.74 18.28 -0.75
N ASP A 165 -2.96 19.04 -1.81
CA ASP A 165 -3.90 20.17 -1.82
C ASP A 165 -5.34 19.71 -1.52
N ASN A 166 -5.65 18.42 -1.75
CA ASN A 166 -6.93 17.77 -1.39
C ASN A 166 -6.94 17.12 0.01
N SER A 167 -5.91 17.34 0.84
CA SER A 167 -5.81 16.74 2.18
C SER A 167 -6.29 17.68 3.30
N THR A 168 -6.67 17.09 4.44
CA THR A 168 -6.93 17.82 5.68
C THR A 168 -5.71 17.72 6.59
N PHE A 169 -5.32 18.86 7.19
CA PHE A 169 -4.26 18.92 8.19
C PHE A 169 -4.82 19.34 9.54
N ASP A 170 -4.85 18.42 10.50
CA ASP A 170 -5.20 18.69 11.89
C ASP A 170 -3.93 19.09 12.65
N LYS A 171 -3.88 20.37 13.04
CA LYS A 171 -2.76 20.96 13.79
C LYS A 171 -2.63 20.38 15.20
N SER A 172 -3.73 19.96 15.83
CA SER A 172 -3.75 19.53 17.23
C SER A 172 -2.99 18.21 17.40
N ASN A 173 -3.27 17.26 16.51
CA ASN A 173 -2.61 15.95 16.50
C ASN A 173 -1.43 15.87 15.53
N THR A 174 -1.18 16.93 14.75
CA THR A 174 -0.24 16.93 13.63
C THR A 174 -0.56 15.81 12.63
N TYR A 175 -1.84 15.62 12.31
CA TYR A 175 -2.31 14.59 11.40
C TYR A 175 -2.55 15.17 10.01
N ARG A 176 -2.13 14.41 8.99
CA ARG A 176 -2.53 14.67 7.60
C ARG A 176 -3.29 13.47 7.06
N TYR A 177 -4.50 13.72 6.57
CA TYR A 177 -5.39 12.67 6.11
C TYR A 177 -6.30 13.11 4.97
N TRP A 178 -6.97 12.14 4.36
CA TRP A 178 -7.97 12.37 3.31
C TRP A 178 -9.30 11.84 3.79
N ASN A 179 -10.24 12.75 4.05
CA ASN A 179 -11.58 12.38 4.50
C ASN A 179 -12.41 11.93 3.30
N HIS A 180 -12.28 10.66 2.92
CA HIS A 180 -12.95 10.10 1.75
C HIS A 180 -13.56 8.73 2.06
N GLU A 181 -14.80 8.72 2.53
CA GLU A 181 -15.60 7.50 2.78
C GLU A 181 -14.75 6.37 3.42
N THR A 182 -14.70 5.20 2.78
CA THR A 182 -13.93 4.01 3.18
C THR A 182 -12.51 3.95 2.60
N LEU A 183 -12.07 4.99 1.86
CA LEU A 183 -10.82 4.99 1.09
C LEU A 183 -9.71 5.83 1.71
N GLY A 184 -9.99 6.57 2.79
CA GLY A 184 -9.03 7.52 3.37
C GLY A 184 -7.68 6.90 3.73
N VAL A 185 -7.68 5.68 4.28
CA VAL A 185 -6.45 4.95 4.62
C VAL A 185 -5.68 4.52 3.38
N GLU A 186 -6.34 4.00 2.35
CA GLU A 186 -5.67 3.66 1.09
C GLU A 186 -5.01 4.90 0.45
N ILE A 187 -5.75 6.01 0.39
CA ILE A 187 -5.26 7.29 -0.16
C ILE A 187 -4.03 7.76 0.60
N ALA A 188 -4.11 7.83 1.93
CA ALA A 188 -3.00 8.24 2.77
C ALA A 188 -1.79 7.31 2.64
N SER A 189 -2.02 6.01 2.49
CA SER A 189 -0.96 5.01 2.32
C SER A 189 -0.22 5.17 1.00
N TYR A 190 -0.94 5.38 -0.11
CA TYR A 190 -0.33 5.69 -1.41
C TYR A 190 0.39 7.04 -1.40
N ALA A 191 -0.17 8.07 -0.75
CA ALA A 191 0.48 9.36 -0.57
C ALA A 191 1.81 9.23 0.19
N LEU A 192 1.82 8.46 1.27
CA LEU A 192 3.02 8.18 2.05
C LEU A 192 4.07 7.43 1.23
N LEU A 193 3.66 6.38 0.49
CA LEU A 193 4.56 5.65 -0.39
C LEU A 193 5.16 6.54 -1.49
N ALA A 194 4.34 7.39 -2.12
CA ALA A 194 4.79 8.32 -3.14
C ALA A 194 5.83 9.31 -2.59
N LYS A 195 5.56 9.87 -1.41
CA LYS A 195 6.47 10.76 -0.70
C LYS A 195 7.80 10.08 -0.33
N LEU A 196 7.76 8.82 0.11
CA LEU A 196 8.98 8.07 0.48
C LEU A 196 9.81 7.68 -0.75
N ASN A 197 9.19 7.47 -1.91
CA ASN A 197 9.89 7.18 -3.16
C ASN A 197 10.59 8.42 -3.76
N ASP A 198 10.07 9.62 -3.53
CA ASP A 198 10.63 10.87 -4.06
C ASP A 198 10.95 11.88 -2.96
N ARG A 199 12.24 12.01 -2.63
CA ARG A 199 12.72 12.91 -1.57
C ARG A 199 12.68 14.39 -1.95
N ARG A 200 12.45 14.74 -3.22
CA ARG A 200 12.31 16.13 -3.68
C ARG A 200 11.06 16.83 -3.14
N GLN A 201 10.14 16.06 -2.57
CA GLN A 201 8.85 16.53 -2.08
C GLN A 201 8.98 17.23 -0.72
N PHE A 202 8.25 18.32 -0.49
CA PHE A 202 8.36 19.11 0.75
C PHE A 202 7.34 18.72 1.86
N ILE A 203 6.59 17.63 1.69
CA ILE A 203 5.58 17.21 2.68
C ILE A 203 6.23 16.43 3.83
N ASP A 204 5.81 16.72 5.06
CA ASP A 204 6.16 15.90 6.23
C ASP A 204 5.42 14.56 6.21
N SER A 205 6.17 13.48 5.95
CA SER A 205 5.69 12.10 5.97
C SER A 205 5.24 11.64 7.36
N THR A 206 5.75 12.27 8.44
CA THR A 206 5.42 11.91 9.82
C THR A 206 3.95 12.17 10.11
N SER A 207 3.40 13.29 9.63
CA SER A 207 1.99 13.64 9.81
C SER A 207 1.02 12.62 9.18
N ILE A 208 1.37 12.05 8.02
CA ILE A 208 0.57 11.02 7.34
C ILE A 208 0.70 9.68 8.08
N MET A 209 1.93 9.32 8.46
CA MET A 209 2.20 8.08 9.21
C MET A 209 1.47 8.06 10.56
N ARG A 210 1.50 9.16 11.32
CA ARG A 210 0.82 9.26 12.62
C ARG A 210 -0.67 9.00 12.50
N TRP A 211 -1.30 9.58 11.48
CA TRP A 211 -2.72 9.33 11.22
C TRP A 211 -2.98 7.88 10.80
N LEU A 212 -2.18 7.31 9.90
CA LEU A 212 -2.32 5.89 9.52
C LEU A 212 -2.21 4.95 10.72
N ASN A 213 -1.28 5.22 11.65
CA ASN A 213 -1.13 4.44 12.87
C ASN A 213 -2.35 4.58 13.80
N SER A 214 -3.04 5.72 13.79
CA SER A 214 -4.27 5.92 14.57
C SER A 214 -5.49 5.23 13.99
N GLN A 215 -5.48 4.87 12.70
CA GLN A 215 -6.57 4.13 12.04
C GLN A 215 -6.44 2.60 12.20
N ARG A 216 -5.36 2.12 12.81
CA ARG A 216 -5.05 0.70 12.91
C ARG A 216 -5.93 0.02 13.96
N SER A 217 -6.55 -1.10 13.59
CA SER A 217 -7.36 -1.91 14.52
C SER A 217 -6.50 -2.58 15.59
N SER A 218 -7.14 -3.09 16.65
CA SER A 218 -6.47 -3.78 17.77
C SER A 218 -5.70 -5.04 17.36
N THR A 219 -6.03 -5.66 16.22
CA THR A 219 -5.30 -6.81 15.65
C THR A 219 -4.14 -6.38 14.77
N GLY A 220 -3.97 -5.09 14.54
CA GLY A 220 -2.89 -4.52 13.74
C GLY A 220 -3.20 -4.40 12.24
N GLY A 221 -4.41 -4.78 11.79
CA GLY A 221 -4.89 -4.61 10.42
C GLY A 221 -5.83 -3.40 10.25
N PHE A 222 -6.38 -3.26 9.04
CA PHE A 222 -7.37 -2.24 8.68
C PHE A 222 -8.65 -2.92 8.16
N VAL A 223 -9.72 -2.15 7.90
CA VAL A 223 -11.04 -2.73 7.62
C VAL A 223 -11.07 -3.46 6.27
N GLY A 224 -10.45 -2.89 5.23
CA GLY A 224 -10.39 -3.46 3.89
C GLY A 224 -9.13 -4.29 3.59
N THR A 225 -9.21 -5.14 2.54
CA THR A 225 -8.06 -5.95 2.08
C THR A 225 -6.97 -5.09 1.42
N GLN A 226 -7.34 -4.24 0.45
CA GLN A 226 -6.37 -3.31 -0.17
C GLN A 226 -5.85 -2.29 0.84
N GLU A 227 -6.76 -1.75 1.66
CA GLU A 227 -6.43 -0.89 2.79
C GLU A 227 -5.32 -1.49 3.67
N THR A 228 -5.53 -2.72 4.16
CA THR A 228 -4.54 -3.41 4.99
C THR A 228 -3.21 -3.61 4.25
N PHE A 229 -3.27 -4.09 3.01
CA PHE A 229 -2.06 -4.37 2.22
C PHE A 229 -1.21 -3.11 2.00
N VAL A 230 -1.83 -2.02 1.51
CA VAL A 230 -1.11 -0.79 1.15
C VAL A 230 -0.66 -0.05 2.41
N ALA A 231 -1.48 -0.01 3.47
CA ALA A 231 -1.12 0.65 4.72
C ALA A 231 0.06 -0.03 5.43
N LEU A 232 0.04 -1.36 5.55
CA LEU A 232 1.17 -2.09 6.12
C LEU A 232 2.44 -1.91 5.30
N LYS A 233 2.33 -1.90 3.96
CA LYS A 233 3.47 -1.62 3.08
C LYS A 233 4.02 -0.21 3.31
N ALA A 234 3.16 0.80 3.41
CA ALA A 234 3.54 2.19 3.63
C ALA A 234 4.22 2.39 5.00
N LEU A 235 3.62 1.84 6.06
CA LEU A 235 4.17 1.90 7.41
C LEU A 235 5.49 1.16 7.53
N ALA A 236 5.63 -0.03 6.90
CA ALA A 236 6.89 -0.76 6.88
C ALA A 236 7.99 0.01 6.15
N LYS A 237 7.69 0.61 4.99
CA LYS A 237 8.65 1.45 4.26
C LYS A 237 9.06 2.67 5.08
N PHE A 238 8.09 3.36 5.71
CA PHE A 238 8.39 4.48 6.60
C PHE A 238 9.28 4.05 7.76
N ALA A 239 8.98 2.93 8.41
CA ALA A 239 9.77 2.42 9.54
C ALA A 239 11.22 2.15 9.14
N VAL A 240 11.46 1.58 7.95
CA VAL A 240 12.83 1.37 7.43
C VAL A 240 13.56 2.69 7.22
N GLU A 241 12.88 3.72 6.69
CA GLU A 241 13.51 5.03 6.45
C GLU A 241 13.70 5.88 7.71
N ALA A 242 12.78 5.75 8.68
CA ALA A 242 12.82 6.47 9.93
C ALA A 242 13.71 5.80 10.99
N ASN A 243 14.13 4.54 10.78
CA ASN A 243 14.91 3.79 11.77
C ASN A 243 16.26 4.47 12.02
N PRO A 244 16.54 4.98 13.23
CA PRO A 244 17.82 5.59 13.56
C PRO A 244 18.98 4.58 13.69
N ASN A 245 18.78 3.31 13.31
CA ASN A 245 19.68 2.17 13.53
C ASN A 245 20.01 1.93 15.02
N ARG A 246 19.24 2.55 15.92
CA ARG A 246 19.37 2.48 17.38
C ARG A 246 17.99 2.57 18.02
N ASN A 247 17.50 1.44 18.54
CA ASN A 247 16.34 1.43 19.45
C ASN A 247 16.87 1.22 20.86
N GLU A 248 16.92 2.31 21.61
CA GLU A 248 17.32 2.35 23.02
C GLU A 248 16.50 3.44 23.71
N TYR A 249 15.31 3.07 24.17
CA TYR A 249 14.43 3.97 24.90
C TYR A 249 13.72 3.25 26.04
N GLY A 250 13.49 3.99 27.12
CA GLY A 250 12.67 3.59 28.25
C GLY A 250 11.26 4.13 28.09
N VAL A 251 10.27 3.32 28.42
CA VAL A 251 8.86 3.71 28.51
C VAL A 251 8.41 3.55 29.96
N GLN A 252 7.75 4.57 30.49
CA GLN A 252 7.07 4.55 31.78
C GLN A 252 5.60 4.89 31.58
N VAL A 253 4.73 3.99 32.04
CA VAL A 253 3.28 4.18 32.08
C VAL A 253 2.90 4.49 33.52
N ARG A 254 2.27 5.63 33.74
CA ARG A 254 1.83 6.12 35.06
C ARG A 254 0.31 6.24 35.08
N GLY A 255 -0.28 6.01 36.24
CA GLY A 255 -1.72 6.18 36.47
C GLY A 255 -2.10 7.64 36.70
N GLY A 256 -3.31 7.87 37.21
CA GLY A 256 -3.77 9.22 37.51
C GLY A 256 -3.00 9.90 38.64
N ASP A 257 -2.43 9.10 39.56
CA ASP A 257 -1.42 9.54 40.52
C ASP A 257 -0.04 9.55 39.84
N PRO A 258 0.64 10.71 39.73
CA PRO A 258 1.97 10.81 39.12
C PRO A 258 3.02 9.88 39.75
N ASN A 259 2.85 9.49 41.01
CA ASN A 259 3.78 8.60 41.71
C ASN A 259 3.49 7.10 41.45
N LYS A 260 2.29 6.76 40.94
CA LYS A 260 1.91 5.38 40.65
C LYS A 260 2.40 4.97 39.27
N ILE A 261 3.55 4.28 39.23
CA ILE A 261 4.05 3.63 38.02
C ILE A 261 3.27 2.33 37.81
N LEU A 262 2.51 2.26 36.72
CA LEU A 262 1.74 1.08 36.32
C LEU A 262 2.62 0.07 35.60
N LYS A 263 3.51 0.55 34.73
CA LYS A 263 4.45 -0.30 33.98
C LYS A 263 5.70 0.48 33.62
N SER A 264 6.85 -0.18 33.62
CA SER A 264 8.05 0.33 32.96
C SER A 264 8.73 -0.78 32.18
N PHE A 265 9.24 -0.43 31.01
CA PHE A 265 10.01 -1.33 30.17
C PHE A 265 11.05 -0.55 29.36
N ARG A 266 12.08 -1.25 28.91
CA ARG A 266 13.07 -0.73 27.97
C ARG A 266 12.96 -1.46 26.65
N VAL A 267 13.04 -0.71 25.57
CA VAL A 267 13.14 -1.26 24.22
C VAL A 267 14.60 -1.17 23.80
N GLN A 268 15.16 -2.32 23.45
CA GLN A 268 16.52 -2.49 22.98
C GLN A 268 16.51 -3.15 21.61
N ARG A 269 17.52 -2.86 20.80
CA ARG A 269 17.63 -3.32 19.40
C ARG A 269 17.49 -4.84 19.23
N ASP A 270 17.93 -5.61 20.21
CA ASP A 270 17.98 -7.09 20.21
C ASP A 270 16.71 -7.75 20.80
N LYS A 271 15.80 -6.98 21.39
CA LYS A 271 14.59 -7.48 22.06
C LYS A 271 13.35 -6.72 21.63
N ILE A 272 12.92 -6.97 20.39
CA ILE A 272 11.64 -6.47 19.87
C ILE A 272 10.54 -7.45 20.26
N ASN A 273 9.94 -7.23 21.43
CA ASN A 273 8.77 -7.97 21.89
C ASN A 273 7.55 -7.06 21.87
N VAL A 274 6.38 -7.60 21.48
CA VAL A 274 5.12 -6.91 21.68
C VAL A 274 4.81 -6.94 23.17
N ILE A 275 4.88 -5.78 23.82
CA ILE A 275 4.53 -5.63 25.23
C ILE A 275 3.07 -5.21 25.29
N LYS A 276 2.20 -6.14 25.66
CA LYS A 276 0.80 -5.84 25.98
C LYS A 276 0.68 -5.57 27.48
N PHE A 277 -0.03 -4.51 27.82
CA PHE A 277 -0.31 -4.15 29.21
C PHE A 277 -1.76 -3.68 29.27
N ASP A 278 -2.59 -4.44 29.98
CA ASP A 278 -3.97 -4.08 30.24
C ASP A 278 -4.02 -3.15 31.45
N ILE A 279 -4.78 -2.08 31.34
CA ILE A 279 -4.93 -1.07 32.39
C ILE A 279 -6.20 -1.40 33.18
N GLU A 280 -6.08 -1.43 34.50
CA GLU A 280 -7.22 -1.67 35.38
C GLU A 280 -8.30 -0.60 35.19
N SER A 281 -9.57 -1.00 35.28
CA SER A 281 -10.73 -0.10 35.13
C SER A 281 -10.83 0.98 36.23
N SER A 282 -10.03 0.85 37.29
CA SER A 282 -9.90 1.83 38.37
C SER A 282 -9.11 3.09 37.95
N GLU A 283 -8.28 3.01 36.91
CA GLU A 283 -7.49 4.14 36.42
C GLU A 283 -8.33 5.05 35.51
N ARG A 284 -8.50 6.31 35.92
CA ARG A 284 -9.26 7.32 35.14
C ARG A 284 -8.39 8.10 34.15
N SER A 285 -7.08 8.10 34.34
CA SER A 285 -6.11 8.77 33.48
C SER A 285 -4.80 8.02 33.48
N VAL A 286 -4.09 8.09 32.36
CA VAL A 286 -2.83 7.39 32.13
C VAL A 286 -1.88 8.32 31.41
N PHE A 287 -0.63 8.36 31.87
CA PHE A 287 0.44 9.15 31.26
C PHE A 287 1.54 8.22 30.78
N VAL A 288 2.05 8.47 29.58
CA VAL A 288 3.15 7.70 29.00
C VAL A 288 4.34 8.64 28.81
N GLU A 289 5.44 8.32 29.48
CA GLU A 289 6.70 9.03 29.37
C GLU A 289 7.70 8.15 28.62
N VAL A 290 8.35 8.72 27.60
CA VAL A 290 9.33 8.04 26.76
C VAL A 290 10.63 8.82 26.82
N SER A 291 11.74 8.12 27.12
CA SER A 291 13.07 8.72 27.20
C SER A 291 14.09 7.87 26.45
N GLY A 292 14.95 8.51 25.65
CA GLY A 292 15.96 7.84 24.83
C GLY A 292 15.78 8.08 23.34
N VAL A 293 16.28 7.15 22.52
CA VAL A 293 16.28 7.25 21.05
C VAL A 293 15.76 5.97 20.44
N GLY A 294 14.78 6.06 19.54
CA GLY A 294 14.28 4.92 18.79
C GLY A 294 12.89 5.15 18.23
N THR A 295 12.33 4.10 17.65
CA THR A 295 10.96 4.06 17.14
C THR A 295 10.24 2.79 17.62
N GLY A 296 8.98 2.92 18.04
CA GLY A 296 8.08 1.79 18.33
C GLY A 296 6.80 2.20 19.03
#